data_AF-A0A920HJN9-F1
#
_entry.id   AF-A0A920HJN9-F1
#
_cell.length_a   1.000
_cell.length_b   1.000
_cell.length_c   1.000
_cell.angle_alpha   90.00
_cell.angle_beta   90.00
_cell.angle_gamma   90.00
#
_symmetry.space_group_name_H-M   'P 1'
#
loop_
_entity.id
_entity.type
_entity.pdbx_description
1 polymer ?
#
loop_
_entity_poly.entity_id
_entity_poly.type
_entity_poly.pdbx_seq_one_letter_code
_entity_poly.pdbx_strand_id
1 'polypeptide(L)'
;MKTGPYKTDRLNVRSVKVYVDGALGSRGALLIDDYSDRKGHKGIIVTPIDSISSLAFKLAGTKFQMNTHAMEIEPIGLFLMLQRCTF
;
A
#
# COMPACT_ATOMS: atom_id res chain seq x y z
N MET A 1 -1.45 -18.33 1.33
CA MET A 1 -2.06 -18.51 -0.01
C MET A 1 -1.58 -19.85 -0.55
N LYS A 2 -2.46 -20.84 -0.71
CA LYS A 2 -2.06 -22.24 -0.97
C LYS A 2 -1.71 -22.52 -2.43
N THR A 3 -2.29 -21.78 -3.35
CA THR A 3 -1.99 -21.77 -4.77
C THR A 3 -1.16 -20.53 -5.09
N GLY A 4 -0.03 -20.70 -5.78
CA GLY A 4 0.81 -19.58 -6.21
C GLY A 4 0.16 -18.70 -7.29
N PRO A 5 0.92 -17.80 -7.91
CA PRO A 5 0.43 -16.96 -9.01
C PRO A 5 -0.25 -17.80 -10.10
N TYR A 6 -1.43 -17.34 -10.54
CA TYR A 6 -2.19 -17.99 -11.60
C TYR A 6 -1.89 -17.34 -12.95
N LYS A 7 -1.58 -18.15 -13.97
CA LYS A 7 -1.18 -17.65 -15.29
C LYS A 7 -1.84 -18.46 -16.41
N THR A 8 -2.41 -17.75 -17.37
CA THR A 8 -2.84 -18.24 -18.69
C THR A 8 -2.24 -17.32 -19.77
N ASP A 9 -2.53 -17.59 -21.05
CA ASP A 9 -2.05 -16.76 -22.16
C ASP A 9 -2.59 -15.32 -22.13
N ARG A 10 -3.73 -15.08 -21.47
CA ARG A 10 -4.41 -13.78 -21.42
C ARG A 10 -4.60 -13.21 -20.01
N LEU A 11 -4.29 -13.96 -18.96
CA LEU A 11 -4.49 -13.53 -17.57
C LEU A 11 -3.28 -13.89 -16.70
N ASN A 12 -2.83 -12.94 -15.88
CA ASN A 12 -1.75 -13.14 -14.93
C ASN A 12 -2.11 -12.52 -13.56
N VAL A 13 -2.45 -13.38 -12.60
CA VAL A 13 -2.75 -12.99 -11.22
C VAL A 13 -1.51 -13.25 -10.36
N ARG A 14 -0.72 -12.19 -10.15
CA ARG A 14 0.60 -12.28 -9.48
C ARG A 14 0.86 -11.26 -8.38
N SER A 15 -0.09 -10.39 -8.10
CA SER A 15 0.12 -9.31 -7.14
C SER A 15 -1.14 -8.94 -6.37
N VAL A 16 -0.94 -8.40 -5.17
CA VAL A 16 -1.98 -7.81 -4.33
C VAL A 16 -1.79 -6.30 -4.34
N LYS A 17 -2.85 -5.56 -4.66
CA LYS A 17 -2.87 -4.09 -4.58
C LYS A 17 -3.45 -3.68 -3.22
N VAL A 18 -2.75 -2.80 -2.51
CA VAL A 18 -3.14 -2.25 -1.20
C VAL A 18 -3.27 -0.74 -1.31
N TYR A 19 -4.18 -0.15 -0.54
CA TYR A 19 -4.40 1.30 -0.46
C TYR A 19 -4.18 1.74 0.98
N VAL A 20 -3.25 2.66 1.21
CA VAL A 20 -2.95 3.16 2.55
C VAL A 20 -3.80 4.39 2.85
N ASP A 21 -3.88 5.31 1.89
CA ASP A 21 -4.62 6.56 1.97
C ASP A 21 -5.60 6.72 0.80
N GLY A 22 -6.33 7.83 0.83
CA GLY A 22 -7.25 8.23 -0.24
C GLY A 22 -6.58 9.09 -1.31
N ALA A 23 -7.39 9.87 -2.03
CA ALA A 23 -6.91 10.77 -3.07
C ALA A 23 -6.80 12.22 -2.60
N LEU A 24 -5.94 13.00 -3.25
CA LEU A 24 -5.81 14.45 -3.02
C LEU A 24 -7.13 15.20 -3.23
N GLY A 25 -7.86 14.90 -4.31
CA GLY A 25 -9.11 15.62 -4.64
C GLY A 25 -10.22 15.46 -3.59
N SER A 26 -10.24 14.34 -2.87
CA SER A 26 -11.17 14.11 -1.75
C SER A 26 -10.60 14.54 -0.40
N ARG A 27 -9.38 15.10 -0.37
CA ARG A 27 -8.59 15.35 0.84
C ARG A 27 -8.40 14.07 1.68
N GLY A 28 -8.37 12.92 1.02
CA GLY A 28 -8.17 11.62 1.66
C GLY A 28 -6.72 11.16 1.63
N ALA A 29 -5.89 11.73 0.75
CA ALA A 29 -4.46 11.46 0.72
C ALA A 29 -3.82 11.94 2.01
N LEU A 30 -3.00 11.10 2.63
CA LEU A 30 -2.27 11.49 3.82
C LEU A 30 -1.08 12.33 3.35
N LEU A 31 -0.88 13.51 3.93
CA LEU A 31 0.18 14.47 3.62
C LEU A 31 1.07 14.68 4.85
N ILE A 32 2.32 15.05 4.62
CA ILE A 32 3.28 15.40 5.69
C ILE A 32 2.83 16.70 6.38
N ASP A 33 2.45 17.68 5.57
CA ASP A 33 1.95 18.98 5.99
C ASP A 33 0.44 19.09 5.80
N ASP A 34 -0.13 20.14 6.39
CA ASP A 34 -1.55 20.43 6.19
C ASP A 34 -1.86 20.69 4.71
N TYR A 35 -3.05 20.29 4.28
CA TYR A 35 -3.57 20.71 2.98
C TYR A 35 -3.57 22.23 2.89
N SER A 36 -3.06 22.76 1.77
CA SER A 36 -2.93 24.21 1.55
C SER A 36 -4.27 24.96 1.63
N ASP A 37 -5.36 24.28 1.26
CA ASP A 37 -6.73 24.77 1.31
C ASP A 37 -7.48 24.40 2.61
N ARG A 38 -6.87 23.61 3.50
CA ARG A 38 -7.48 23.15 4.76
C ARG A 38 -6.44 22.91 5.86
N LYS A 39 -6.13 23.97 6.60
CA LYS A 39 -5.26 23.92 7.79
C LYS A 39 -5.79 22.94 8.85
N GLY A 40 -4.88 22.24 9.51
CA GLY A 40 -5.16 21.19 10.49
C GLY A 40 -5.67 19.87 9.91
N HIS A 41 -5.82 19.76 8.59
CA HIS A 41 -6.22 18.51 7.94
C HIS A 41 -5.03 17.97 7.15
N LYS A 42 -4.65 16.72 7.44
CA LYS A 42 -3.54 16.02 6.77
C LYS A 42 -3.97 14.80 5.97
N GLY A 43 -5.27 14.51 5.88
CA GLY A 43 -5.77 13.33 5.18
C GLY A 43 -6.22 12.21 6.10
N ILE A 44 -6.38 11.00 5.54
CA ILE A 44 -6.98 9.85 6.23
C ILE A 44 -6.20 8.58 5.89
N ILE A 45 -5.83 7.81 6.92
CA ILE A 45 -5.38 6.43 6.76
C ILE A 45 -6.62 5.55 6.55
N VAL A 46 -6.76 4.98 5.36
CA VAL A 46 -7.89 4.10 4.99
C VAL A 46 -7.67 2.69 5.52
N THR A 47 -6.43 2.20 5.42
CA THR A 47 -6.06 0.87 5.91
C THR A 47 -5.11 1.02 7.10
N PRO A 48 -5.43 0.48 8.29
CA PRO A 48 -4.55 0.54 9.45
C PRO A 48 -3.16 -0.04 9.16
N ILE A 49 -2.12 0.61 9.70
CA ILE A 49 -0.71 0.23 9.47
C ILE A 49 -0.46 -1.23 9.89
N ASP A 50 -1.02 -1.67 11.02
CA ASP A 50 -0.85 -3.04 11.51
C ASP A 50 -1.41 -4.10 10.53
N SER A 51 -2.51 -3.75 9.85
CA SER A 51 -3.12 -4.63 8.84
C SER A 51 -2.23 -4.73 7.61
N ILE A 52 -1.63 -3.61 7.18
CA ILE A 52 -0.68 -3.56 6.06
C ILE A 52 0.56 -4.39 6.39
N SER A 53 1.14 -4.20 7.59
CA SER A 53 2.30 -4.95 8.07
C SER A 53 2.02 -6.45 8.17
N SER A 54 0.87 -6.84 8.72
CA SER A 54 0.44 -8.24 8.78
C SER A 54 0.29 -8.85 7.39
N LEU A 55 -0.29 -8.11 6.44
CA LEU A 55 -0.44 -8.56 5.06
C LEU A 55 0.92 -8.73 4.38
N ALA A 56 1.83 -7.77 4.54
CA ALA A 56 3.15 -7.86 3.96
C ALA A 56 3.96 -9.04 4.52
N PHE A 57 3.89 -9.28 5.83
CA PHE A 57 4.53 -10.46 6.44
C PHE A 57 3.97 -11.77 5.87
N LYS A 58 2.65 -11.85 5.66
CA LYS A 58 2.01 -13.00 5.00
C LYS A 58 2.45 -13.17 3.55
N LEU A 59 2.66 -12.08 2.82
CA LEU A 59 3.04 -12.11 1.40
C LEU A 59 4.53 -12.37 1.19
N ALA A 60 5.40 -11.99 2.12
CA ALA A 60 6.85 -12.20 2.06
C ALA A 60 7.23 -13.69 1.93
N GLY A 61 6.42 -14.60 2.48
CA GLY A 61 6.59 -16.05 2.31
C GLY A 61 5.98 -16.62 1.03
N THR A 62 5.53 -15.79 0.09
CA THR A 62 4.79 -16.20 -1.11
C THR A 62 5.43 -15.65 -2.38
N LYS A 63 5.01 -16.16 -3.54
CA LYS A 63 5.43 -15.65 -4.85
C LYS A 63 4.60 -14.44 -5.33
N PHE A 64 3.73 -13.89 -4.48
CA PHE A 64 2.89 -12.75 -4.83
C PHE A 64 3.59 -11.43 -4.50
N GLN A 65 3.50 -10.47 -5.42
CA GLN A 65 4.02 -9.12 -5.24
C GLN A 65 3.02 -8.23 -4.51
N MET A 66 3.48 -7.46 -3.53
CA MET A 66 2.66 -6.41 -2.91
C MET A 66 2.90 -5.07 -3.60
N ASN A 67 1.82 -4.49 -4.11
CA ASN A 67 1.80 -3.17 -4.72
C ASN A 67 0.96 -2.25 -3.87
N THR A 68 1.41 -1.04 -3.60
CA THR A 68 0.68 -0.18 -2.69
C THR A 68 0.51 1.22 -3.23
N HIS A 69 -0.67 1.77 -2.98
CA HIS A 69 -0.98 3.16 -3.20
C HIS A 69 -0.79 3.93 -1.89
N ALA A 70 0.09 4.91 -1.94
CA ALA A 70 0.32 5.92 -0.92
C ALA A 70 0.64 7.21 -1.67
N MET A 71 0.00 8.33 -1.35
CA MET A 71 0.33 9.61 -1.98
C MET A 71 1.50 10.29 -1.27
N GLU A 72 1.41 10.52 0.05
CA GLU A 72 2.46 11.25 0.76
C GLU A 72 2.55 10.88 2.26
N ILE A 73 3.09 9.70 2.55
CA ILE A 73 3.16 9.16 3.92
C ILE A 73 4.59 9.25 4.46
N GLU A 74 4.82 10.07 5.50
CA GLU A 74 5.90 9.85 6.46
C GLU A 74 5.56 8.60 7.31
N PRO A 75 6.46 7.60 7.54
CA PRO A 75 7.87 7.49 7.23
C PRO A 75 8.16 6.52 6.06
N ILE A 76 8.98 7.00 5.13
CA ILE A 76 9.52 6.30 3.95
C ILE A 76 10.14 4.91 4.25
N GLY A 77 10.54 4.64 5.50
CA GLY A 77 11.18 3.40 5.92
C GLY A 77 10.28 2.16 5.90
N LEU A 78 9.03 2.25 6.34
CA LEU A 78 8.14 1.07 6.38
C LEU A 78 7.76 0.64 4.96
N PHE A 79 7.51 1.60 4.06
CA PHE A 79 7.00 1.31 2.72
C PHE A 79 8.05 0.74 1.76
N LEU A 80 9.26 1.31 1.75
CA LEU A 80 10.39 0.80 0.96
C LEU A 80 10.79 -0.63 1.37
N MET A 81 10.59 -0.98 2.64
CA MET A 81 10.87 -2.32 3.15
C MET A 81 9.86 -3.34 2.62
N LEU A 82 8.58 -2.99 2.50
CA LEU A 82 7.53 -3.92 2.02
C LEU A 82 7.61 -4.21 0.51
N GLN A 83 8.11 -3.28 -0.30
CA GLN A 83 8.31 -3.53 -1.75
C GLN A 83 9.60 -4.31 -2.06
N ARG A 84 10.55 -4.38 -1.13
CA ARG A 84 11.82 -5.12 -1.30
C ARG A 84 11.74 -6.60 -0.92
N CYS A 85 10.67 -7.05 -0.28
CA CYS A 85 10.49 -8.46 0.12
C CYS A 85 10.14 -9.42 -1.04
N THR A 86 10.26 -9.00 -2.31
CA THR A 86 9.98 -9.85 -3.49
C THR A 86 11.10 -9.81 -4.53
N PHE A 87 12.35 -10.00 -4.11
CA PHE A 87 13.47 -10.34 -5.00
C PHE A 87 13.86 -11.80 -4.83
#